data_AF-A0A0U3PD45-F1
#
_entry.id   AF-A0A0U3PD45-F1
#
_cell.length_a   1.000
_cell.length_b   1.000
_cell.length_c   1.000
_cell.angle_alpha   90.00
_cell.angle_beta   90.00
_cell.angle_gamma   90.00
#
_symmetry.space_group_name_H-M   'P 1'
#
loop_
_entity.id
_entity.type
_entity.pdbx_description
1 polymer ?
#
loop_
_entity_poly.entity_id
_entity_poly.type
_entity_poly.pdbx_seq_one_letter_code
_entity_poly.pdbx_strand_id
1 'polypeptide(L)'
;MVSVPCDGPFFPETLVERLTAASGPGTPGMAVSDGRRHPLFACWPVSLLPRLQDWVAAGNARVGQFLSECGAVEVDFPLDEDGTDPFFNINTPEDLAEAQRILAAREGAGLSYT
;
A
#
# COMPACT_ATOMS: atom_id res chain seq x y z
N MET A 1 -10.50 -7.79 2.41
CA MET A 1 -10.17 -6.79 3.43
C MET A 1 -8.98 -6.01 2.93
N VAL A 2 -9.03 -4.68 2.93
CA VAL A 2 -7.88 -3.86 2.53
C VAL A 2 -7.17 -3.35 3.79
N SER A 3 -5.84 -3.43 3.82
CA SER A 3 -5.01 -2.79 4.83
C SER A 3 -4.26 -1.62 4.23
N VAL A 4 -4.09 -0.57 5.03
CA VAL A 4 -3.16 0.54 4.78
C VAL A 4 -2.39 0.81 6.07
N PRO A 5 -1.10 1.14 6.01
CA PRO A 5 -0.36 1.54 7.19
C PRO A 5 -0.72 2.99 7.57
N CYS A 6 -0.67 3.33 8.86
CA CYS A 6 -1.10 4.65 9.35
C CYS A 6 -0.09 5.78 9.08
N ASP A 7 1.10 5.43 8.62
CA ASP A 7 2.25 6.29 8.38
C ASP A 7 2.43 6.66 6.89
N GLY A 8 1.56 6.16 6.00
CA GLY A 8 1.53 6.52 4.58
C GLY A 8 0.31 7.39 4.26
N PRO A 9 0.43 8.73 4.24
CA PRO A 9 -0.75 9.60 4.21
C PRO A 9 -1.24 9.96 2.81
N PHE A 10 -0.57 9.55 1.72
CA PHE A 10 -0.80 10.08 0.36
C PHE A 10 -1.39 9.09 -0.66
N PHE A 11 -1.84 7.91 -0.22
CA PHE A 11 -2.35 6.90 -1.15
C PHE A 11 -3.63 7.39 -1.87
N PRO A 12 -3.85 6.97 -3.13
CA PRO A 12 -4.95 7.50 -3.94
C PRO A 12 -6.30 6.96 -3.48
N GLU A 13 -7.36 7.75 -3.67
CA GLU A 13 -8.76 7.33 -3.37
C GLU A 13 -9.17 6.04 -4.11
N THR A 14 -8.59 5.81 -5.29
CA THR A 14 -8.84 4.61 -6.10
C THR A 14 -8.18 3.33 -5.56
N LEU A 15 -7.38 3.42 -4.48
CA LEU A 15 -6.63 2.30 -3.92
C LEU A 15 -7.52 1.09 -3.63
N VAL A 16 -8.62 1.30 -2.89
CA VAL A 16 -9.49 0.20 -2.44
C VAL A 16 -10.17 -0.48 -3.62
N GLU A 17 -10.71 0.31 -4.56
CA GLU A 17 -11.35 -0.21 -5.77
C GLU A 17 -10.36 -1.05 -6.59
N ARG A 18 -9.19 -0.50 -6.90
CA ARG A 18 -8.20 -1.15 -7.76
C ARG A 18 -7.61 -2.41 -7.14
N LEU A 19 -7.27 -2.40 -5.85
CA LEU A 19 -6.77 -3.59 -5.16
C LEU A 19 -7.84 -4.67 -5.02
N THR A 20 -9.10 -4.29 -4.79
CA THR A 20 -10.19 -5.26 -4.68
C THR A 20 -10.49 -5.91 -6.02
N ALA A 21 -10.53 -5.12 -7.11
CA ALA A 21 -10.75 -5.62 -8.46
C ALA A 21 -9.65 -6.60 -8.93
N ALA A 22 -8.41 -6.40 -8.49
CA ALA A 22 -7.29 -7.29 -8.80
C ALA A 22 -7.25 -8.56 -7.92
N SER A 23 -7.80 -8.50 -6.71
CA SER A 23 -7.82 -9.63 -5.78
C SER A 23 -8.85 -10.69 -6.19
N GLY A 24 -8.61 -11.95 -5.80
CA GLY A 24 -9.49 -13.07 -6.07
C GLY A 24 -9.51 -14.10 -4.94
N PRO A 25 -10.30 -15.18 -5.04
CA PRO A 25 -10.31 -16.23 -4.03
C PRO A 25 -8.91 -16.82 -3.78
N GLY A 26 -8.35 -16.57 -2.60
CA GLY A 26 -7.00 -17.04 -2.24
C GLY A 26 -5.84 -16.26 -2.89
N THR A 27 -6.12 -15.23 -3.68
CA THR A 27 -5.12 -14.40 -4.36
C THR A 27 -5.19 -12.95 -3.88
N PRO A 28 -4.19 -12.46 -3.13
CA PRO A 28 -4.13 -11.05 -2.71
C PRO A 28 -3.92 -10.09 -3.87
N GLY A 29 -4.30 -8.83 -3.69
CA GLY A 29 -3.81 -7.70 -4.50
C GLY A 29 -2.80 -6.88 -3.69
N MET A 30 -1.72 -6.42 -4.31
CA MET A 30 -0.66 -5.63 -3.65
C MET A 30 -0.31 -4.42 -4.51
N ALA A 31 -0.18 -3.25 -3.88
CA ALA A 31 0.23 -2.05 -4.59
C ALA A 31 1.72 -2.08 -4.98
N VAL A 32 2.01 -1.51 -6.14
CA VAL A 32 3.35 -1.23 -6.67
C VAL A 32 3.37 0.21 -7.17
N SER A 33 4.46 0.92 -6.97
CA SER A 33 4.73 2.21 -7.63
C SER A 33 6.20 2.28 -7.99
N ASP A 34 6.52 2.80 -9.18
CA ASP A 34 7.89 2.91 -9.69
C ASP A 34 8.72 1.60 -9.55
N GLY A 35 8.07 0.46 -9.82
CA GLY A 35 8.68 -0.88 -9.67
C GLY A 35 8.92 -1.35 -8.23
N ARG A 36 8.59 -0.54 -7.22
CA ARG A 36 8.69 -0.89 -5.79
C ARG A 36 7.39 -1.50 -5.29
N ARG A 37 7.51 -2.65 -4.62
CA ARG A 37 6.40 -3.32 -3.94
C ARG A 37 6.06 -2.66 -2.60
N HIS A 38 4.77 -2.51 -2.33
CA HIS A 38 4.23 -1.91 -1.10
C HIS A 38 3.32 -2.91 -0.36
N PRO A 39 3.88 -3.92 0.32
CA PRO A 39 3.14 -5.07 0.86
C PRO A 39 2.15 -4.74 1.99
N LEU A 40 2.23 -3.54 2.57
CA LEU A 40 1.29 -3.09 3.60
C LEU A 40 0.04 -2.43 2.99
N PHE A 41 0.11 -2.02 1.72
CA PHE A 41 -1.00 -1.55 0.90
C PHE A 41 -1.53 -2.73 0.07
N ALA A 42 -2.37 -3.55 0.69
CA ALA A 42 -2.79 -4.82 0.11
C ALA A 42 -4.28 -5.14 0.37
N CYS A 43 -4.89 -5.82 -0.60
CA CYS A 43 -6.18 -6.47 -0.44
C CYS A 43 -5.98 -7.96 -0.14
N TRP A 44 -6.60 -8.40 0.96
CA TRP A 44 -6.51 -9.73 1.53
C TRP A 44 -7.85 -10.48 1.39
N PRO A 45 -7.89 -11.59 0.64
CA PRO A 45 -8.99 -12.53 0.68
C PRO A 45 -9.09 -13.17 2.07
N VAL A 46 -10.28 -13.14 2.69
CA VAL A 46 -10.50 -13.70 4.04
C VAL A 46 -10.23 -15.21 4.08
N SER A 47 -10.35 -15.89 2.94
CA SER A 47 -9.99 -17.31 2.80
C SER A 47 -8.52 -17.63 3.09
N LEU A 48 -7.63 -16.63 3.13
CA LEU A 48 -6.23 -16.81 3.49
C LEU A 48 -5.96 -16.87 4.98
N LEU A 49 -6.95 -16.58 5.84
CA LEU A 49 -6.76 -16.54 7.29
C LEU A 49 -6.10 -17.82 7.86
N PRO A 50 -6.52 -19.06 7.49
CA PRO A 50 -5.85 -20.26 8.00
C PRO A 50 -4.37 -20.33 7.58
N ARG A 51 -4.06 -20.03 6.32
CA ARG A 51 -2.66 -20.01 5.82
C ARG A 51 -1.82 -18.96 6.54
N LEU A 52 -2.38 -17.79 6.82
CA LEU A 52 -1.69 -16.72 7.56
C LEU A 52 -1.42 -17.13 9.01
N GLN A 53 -2.37 -17.82 9.66
CA GLN A 53 -2.18 -18.34 11.01
C GLN A 53 -1.04 -19.36 11.06
N ASP A 54 -0.99 -20.30 10.13
CA ASP A 54 0.09 -21.28 10.02
C ASP A 54 1.44 -20.61 9.76
N TRP A 55 1.47 -19.61 8.87
CA TRP A 55 2.66 -18.83 8.55
C TRP A 55 3.27 -18.15 9.78
N VAL A 56 2.43 -17.49 10.57
CA VAL A 56 2.83 -16.80 11.81
C VAL A 56 3.22 -17.80 12.89
N ALA A 57 2.49 -18.92 13.03
CA ALA A 57 2.80 -19.99 13.98
C ALA A 57 4.16 -20.65 13.70
N ALA A 58 4.58 -20.70 12.43
CA ALA A 58 5.92 -21.12 12.02
C ALA A 58 7.02 -20.07 12.30
N GLY A 59 6.68 -18.93 12.91
CA GLY A 59 7.63 -17.88 13.29
C GLY A 59 7.95 -16.88 12.19
N ASN A 60 7.21 -16.89 11.07
CA ASN A 60 7.45 -15.95 9.97
C ASN A 60 6.75 -14.61 10.20
N ALA A 61 7.47 -13.51 9.97
CA ALA A 61 6.95 -12.14 10.08
C ALA A 61 7.06 -11.33 8.77
N ARG A 62 7.56 -11.94 7.69
CA ARG A 62 7.80 -11.25 6.41
C ARG A 62 6.52 -11.21 5.56
N VAL A 63 5.76 -10.11 5.68
CA VAL A 63 4.50 -9.90 4.95
C VAL A 63 4.68 -10.00 3.43
N GLY A 64 5.70 -9.34 2.88
CA GLY A 64 5.97 -9.37 1.43
C GLY A 64 6.31 -10.77 0.91
N GLN A 65 6.95 -11.62 1.73
CA GLN A 65 7.19 -13.01 1.38
C GLN A 65 5.89 -13.81 1.35
N PHE A 66 5.05 -13.66 2.37
CA PHE A 66 3.74 -14.32 2.41
C PHE A 66 2.85 -13.95 1.21
N LEU A 67 2.82 -12.67 0.84
CA LEU A 67 2.12 -12.20 -0.37
C LEU A 67 2.67 -12.86 -1.64
N SER A 68 3.99 -12.97 -1.76
CA SER A 68 4.63 -13.64 -2.90
C SER A 68 4.26 -15.13 -2.96
N GLU A 69 4.22 -15.83 -1.83
CA GLU A 69 3.81 -17.24 -1.75
C GLU A 69 2.32 -17.47 -1.98
N CYS A 70 1.50 -16.45 -1.80
CA CYS A 70 0.08 -16.46 -2.16
C CYS A 70 -0.15 -16.08 -3.63
N GLY A 71 0.90 -15.72 -4.38
CA GLY A 71 0.78 -15.27 -5.77
C GLY A 71 0.06 -13.94 -5.91
N ALA A 72 0.33 -12.98 -5.02
CA ALA A 72 -0.30 -11.67 -5.02
C ALA A 72 -0.20 -11.00 -6.40
N VAL A 73 -1.34 -10.45 -6.87
CA VAL A 73 -1.41 -9.64 -8.08
C VAL A 73 -0.85 -8.26 -7.78
N GLU A 74 0.17 -7.85 -8.52
CA GLU A 74 0.74 -6.51 -8.44
C GLU A 74 -0.15 -5.52 -9.19
N VAL A 75 -0.53 -4.44 -8.51
CA VAL A 75 -1.35 -3.36 -9.06
C VAL A 75 -0.50 -2.11 -9.10
N ASP A 76 -0.14 -1.70 -10.31
CA ASP A 76 0.71 -0.53 -10.53
C ASP A 76 -0.06 0.78 -10.31
N PHE A 77 0.47 1.64 -9.45
CA PHE A 77 0.00 3.01 -9.25
C PHE A 77 1.11 3.97 -9.71
N PRO A 78 0.77 4.93 -10.58
CA PRO A 78 1.74 5.92 -11.02
C PRO A 78 2.18 6.82 -9.86
N LEU A 79 3.35 7.44 -10.00
CA LEU A 79 3.73 8.57 -9.16
C LEU A 79 2.71 9.71 -9.35
N ASP A 80 2.52 10.51 -8.31
CA ASP A 80 1.69 11.71 -8.37
C ASP A 80 2.29 12.74 -9.35
N GLU A 81 1.51 13.73 -9.77
CA GLU A 81 1.95 14.74 -10.76
C GLU A 81 3.19 15.54 -10.30
N ASP A 82 3.37 15.68 -8.99
CA ASP A 82 4.53 16.31 -8.34
C ASP A 82 5.75 15.36 -8.22
N GLY A 83 5.64 14.12 -8.72
CA GLY A 83 6.66 13.08 -8.64
C GLY A 83 6.69 12.32 -7.31
N THR A 84 5.77 12.60 -6.39
CA THR A 84 5.70 11.90 -5.11
C THR A 84 5.23 10.47 -5.29
N ASP A 85 5.87 9.53 -4.58
CA ASP A 85 5.36 8.16 -4.46
C ASP A 85 4.07 8.18 -3.61
N PRO A 86 2.89 7.76 -4.13
CA PRO A 86 1.64 7.74 -3.36
C PRO A 86 1.73 6.85 -2.11
N PHE A 87 2.70 5.94 -2.04
CA PHE A 87 2.94 5.07 -0.90
C PHE A 87 4.14 5.50 -0.03
N PHE A 88 4.55 6.76 -0.15
CA PHE A 88 5.53 7.38 0.75
C PHE A 88 5.14 7.19 2.21
N ASN A 89 6.06 6.65 3.01
CA ASN A 89 5.85 6.31 4.42
C ASN A 89 6.76 7.18 5.31
N ILE A 90 6.15 7.82 6.31
CA ILE A 90 6.81 8.66 7.31
C ILE A 90 7.42 7.79 8.41
N ASN A 91 8.73 7.53 8.34
CA ASN A 91 9.46 6.76 9.34
C ASN A 91 10.33 7.64 10.25
N THR A 92 10.71 8.82 9.76
CA THR A 92 11.65 9.73 10.42
C THR A 92 11.09 11.15 10.56
N PRO A 93 11.63 11.99 11.46
CA PRO A 93 11.28 13.40 11.52
C PRO A 93 11.53 14.15 10.21
N GLU A 94 12.55 13.76 9.45
CA GLU A 94 12.85 14.31 8.13
C GLU A 94 11.76 13.97 7.11
N ASP A 95 11.25 12.73 7.13
CA ASP A 95 10.12 12.32 6.29
C ASP A 95 8.86 13.12 6.63
N LEU A 96 8.63 13.40 7.92
CA LEU A 96 7.48 14.20 8.36
C LEU A 96 7.59 15.64 7.84
N ALA A 97 8.78 16.24 7.91
CA ALA A 97 9.02 17.57 7.36
C ALA A 97 8.83 17.60 5.83
N GLU A 98 9.21 16.54 5.13
CA GLU A 98 8.93 16.40 3.70
C GLU A 98 7.45 16.25 3.40
N ALA A 99 6.73 15.40 4.15
CA ALA A 99 5.28 15.25 4.01
C ALA A 99 4.55 16.59 4.22
N GLN A 100 4.97 17.39 5.18
CA GLN A 100 4.43 18.73 5.41
C GLN A 100 4.69 19.68 4.22
N ARG A 101 5.87 19.60 3.59
CA ARG A 101 6.17 20.38 2.38
C ARG A 101 5.28 19.97 1.21
N ILE A 102 5.09 18.67 1.00
CA ILE A 102 4.21 18.12 -0.04
C ILE A 102 2.77 18.61 0.16
N LEU A 103 2.24 18.49 1.38
CA LEU A 103 0.90 18.99 1.72
C LEU A 103 0.74 20.48 1.43
N ALA A 104 1.67 21.31 1.90
CA ALA A 104 1.62 22.75 1.66
C ALA A 104 1.70 23.12 0.16
N ALA A 105 2.48 22.37 -0.62
CA ALA A 105 2.56 22.56 -2.06
C ALA A 105 1.24 22.19 -2.77
N ARG A 106 0.59 21.11 -2.36
CA ARG A 106 -0.69 20.65 -2.92
C ARG A 106 -1.84 21.60 -2.59
N GLU A 107 -1.90 22.10 -1.36
CA GLU A 107 -2.87 23.13 -0.93
C GLU A 107 -2.69 24.42 -1.74
N GLY A 108 -1.45 24.87 -1.94
CA GLY A 108 -1.14 26.05 -2.74
C GLY A 108 -1.46 25.89 -4.24
N ALA A 109 -1.45 24.66 -4.76
CA ALA A 109 -1.79 24.33 -6.13
C ALA A 109 -3.30 24.16 -6.38
N GLY A 110 -4.14 24.22 -5.34
CA GLY A 110 -5.58 23.99 -5.46
C GLY A 110 -5.95 22.52 -5.69
N LEU A 111 -5.03 21.59 -5.44
CA LEU A 111 -5.30 20.16 -5.43
C LEU A 111 -5.95 19.83 -4.07
N SER A 112 -7.28 19.77 -4.05
CA SER A 112 -8.05 19.47 -2.84
C SER A 112 -7.76 18.04 -2.38
N TYR A 113 -7.27 17.90 -1.15
CA TYR A 113 -7.22 16.62 -0.45
C TYR A 113 -8.56 16.46 0.29
N THR A 114 -9.47 15.62 -0.20
CA THR A 114 -10.75 15.36 0.49
C THR A 114 -11.11 13.90 0.41
#